data_AF-A0A7J3D962-F1
#
_entry.id   AF-A0A7J3D962-F1
#
_cell.length_a   1.000
_cell.length_b   1.000
_cell.length_c   1.000
_cell.angle_alpha   90.00
_cell.angle_beta   90.00
_cell.angle_gamma   90.00
#
_symmetry.space_group_name_H-M   'P 1'
#
loop_
_entity.id
_entity.type
_entity.pdbx_description
1 polymer ?
#
loop_
_entity_poly.entity_id
_entity_poly.type
_entity_poly.pdbx_seq_one_letter_code
_entity_poly.pdbx_strand_id
1 'polypeptide(L)'
;MKERLEAIIRALSNCKLEVLLPLHPRTAKSIRLWGLEDLINSSGNVKILPPLNFIAFTSLEKYARTIVTDSGGVQKEAYYFGVPCVTVREETEWIETLRDGWNVLVGADEEKILHAICSVRPRSSRTVQYGDGNVAQRIVESIEKDFEELRS
;
A
#
# COMPACT_ATOMS: atom_id res chain seq x y z
N MET A 1 5.91 -13.15 -13.55
CA MET A 1 5.42 -13.13 -12.15
C MET A 1 6.56 -13.35 -11.16
N LYS A 2 7.35 -14.44 -11.28
CA LYS A 2 8.54 -14.67 -10.44
C LYS A 2 9.52 -13.50 -10.44
N GLU A 3 9.95 -13.07 -11.62
CA GLU A 3 10.91 -11.96 -11.80
C GLU A 3 10.43 -10.67 -11.14
N ARG A 4 9.14 -10.33 -11.27
CA ARG A 4 8.54 -9.16 -10.62
C ARG A 4 8.62 -9.24 -9.10
N LEU A 5 8.23 -10.37 -8.51
CA LEU A 5 8.30 -10.56 -7.06
C LEU A 5 9.75 -10.54 -6.57
N GLU A 6 10.66 -11.18 -7.31
CA GLU A 6 12.08 -11.21 -6.99
C GLU A 6 12.69 -9.79 -6.99
N ALA A 7 12.39 -8.96 -8.00
CA ALA A 7 12.85 -7.57 -8.05
C ALA A 7 12.34 -6.75 -6.86
N ILE A 8 11.08 -6.92 -6.47
CA ILE A 8 10.52 -6.26 -5.28
C ILE A 8 11.24 -6.72 -4.01
N ILE A 9 11.44 -8.04 -3.83
CA ILE A 9 12.13 -8.59 -2.65
C ILE A 9 13.58 -8.11 -2.59
N ARG A 10 14.30 -8.05 -3.72
CA ARG A 10 15.65 -7.50 -3.79
C ARG A 10 15.68 -6.04 -3.38
N ALA A 11 14.77 -5.21 -3.89
CA ALA A 11 14.68 -3.80 -3.52
C ALA A 11 14.42 -3.60 -2.02
N LEU A 12 13.49 -4.35 -1.44
CA LEU A 12 13.19 -4.30 -0.01
C LEU A 12 14.37 -4.79 0.86
N SER A 13 15.05 -5.84 0.41
CA SER A 13 16.22 -6.40 1.10
C SER A 13 17.45 -5.49 1.02
N ASN A 14 17.59 -4.74 -0.09
CA ASN A 14 18.70 -3.81 -0.30
C ASN A 14 18.42 -2.41 0.28
N CYS A 15 17.20 -2.14 0.75
CA CYS A 15 16.90 -0.87 1.39
C CYS A 15 17.52 -0.80 2.79
N LYS A 16 18.03 0.37 3.18
CA LYS A 16 18.71 0.57 4.48
C LYS A 16 17.73 0.79 5.65
N LEU A 17 16.48 0.37 5.50
CA LEU A 17 15.41 0.56 6.47
C LEU A 17 14.89 -0.79 6.96
N GLU A 18 14.34 -0.82 8.17
CA GLU A 18 13.57 -1.96 8.64
C GLU A 18 12.27 -2.07 7.82
N VAL A 19 12.00 -3.26 7.29
CA VAL A 19 10.82 -3.57 6.48
C VAL A 19 9.94 -4.54 7.25
N LEU A 20 8.73 -4.12 7.58
CA LEU A 20 7.68 -5.01 8.06
C LEU A 20 6.83 -5.44 6.86
N LEU A 21 6.81 -6.74 6.57
CA LEU A 21 6.16 -7.29 5.38
C LEU A 21 5.03 -8.25 5.79
N PRO A 22 3.82 -7.74 6.09
CA PRO A 22 2.62 -8.57 6.20
C PRO A 22 2.30 -9.22 4.85
N LEU A 23 2.35 -10.55 4.79
CA LEU A 23 2.12 -11.27 3.54
C LEU A 23 0.80 -12.02 3.52
N HIS A 24 0.07 -11.89 2.42
CA HIS A 24 -1.00 -12.81 2.10
C HIS A 24 -0.42 -14.23 1.93
N PRO A 25 -1.12 -15.30 2.39
CA PRO A 25 -0.61 -16.67 2.32
C PRO A 25 -0.18 -17.12 0.91
N ARG A 26 -0.87 -16.59 -0.12
CA ARG A 26 -0.51 -16.80 -1.54
C ARG A 26 0.91 -16.33 -1.86
N THR A 27 1.28 -15.11 -1.45
CA THR A 27 2.60 -14.53 -1.74
C THR A 27 3.68 -15.23 -0.93
N ALA A 28 3.42 -15.55 0.35
CA ALA A 28 4.33 -16.33 1.16
C ALA A 28 4.63 -17.72 0.55
N LYS A 29 3.61 -18.37 -0.04
CA LYS A 29 3.80 -19.63 -0.77
C LYS A 29 4.68 -19.45 -2.02
N SER A 30 4.50 -18.36 -2.77
CA SER A 30 5.34 -18.03 -3.94
C SER A 30 6.80 -17.78 -3.56
N ILE A 31 7.07 -17.06 -2.46
CA ILE A 31 8.42 -16.82 -1.94
C ILE A 31 9.13 -18.15 -1.65
N ARG A 32 8.47 -19.06 -0.92
CA ARG A 32 8.99 -20.42 -0.66
C ARG A 32 9.23 -21.22 -1.92
N LEU A 33 8.22 -21.28 -2.80
CA LEU A 33 8.29 -22.06 -4.03
C LEU A 33 9.45 -21.64 -4.94
N TRP A 34 9.80 -20.35 -4.93
CA TRP A 34 10.83 -19.78 -5.78
C TRP A 34 12.18 -19.60 -5.09
N GLY A 35 12.33 -20.04 -3.83
CA GLY A 35 13.60 -19.94 -3.09
C GLY A 35 14.01 -18.51 -2.76
N LEU A 36 13.05 -17.60 -2.60
CA LEU A 36 13.34 -16.18 -2.31
C LEU A 36 13.55 -15.92 -0.80
N GLU A 37 13.39 -16.92 0.06
CA GLU A 37 13.59 -16.79 1.50
C GLU A 37 15.05 -16.46 1.86
N ASP A 38 16.02 -17.00 1.11
CA ASP A 38 17.44 -16.73 1.37
C ASP A 38 17.80 -15.25 1.14
N LEU A 39 17.17 -14.60 0.16
CA LEU A 39 17.34 -13.16 -0.08
C LEU A 39 16.81 -12.33 1.10
N ILE A 40 15.69 -12.75 1.68
CA ILE A 40 15.07 -12.09 2.83
C ILE A 40 15.88 -12.33 4.09
N ASN A 41 16.33 -13.56 4.33
CA ASN A 41 17.04 -13.93 5.54
C ASN A 41 18.46 -13.34 5.58
N SER A 42 19.14 -13.23 4.44
CA SER A 42 20.50 -12.70 4.34
C SER A 42 20.58 -11.18 4.52
N SER A 43 19.50 -10.44 4.29
CA SER A 43 19.47 -8.98 4.43
C SER A 43 19.32 -8.51 5.87
N GLY A 44 18.62 -9.28 6.71
CA GLY A 44 18.42 -9.00 8.13
C GLY A 44 17.52 -7.81 8.45
N ASN A 45 17.09 -7.03 7.45
CA ASN A 45 16.23 -5.85 7.62
C ASN A 45 14.75 -6.14 7.34
N VAL A 46 14.43 -7.26 6.67
CA VAL A 46 13.06 -7.64 6.29
C VAL A 46 12.47 -8.62 7.31
N LYS A 47 11.37 -8.25 7.94
CA LYS A 47 10.58 -9.09 8.85
C LYS A 47 9.26 -9.48 8.19
N ILE A 48 9.13 -10.75 7.84
CA ILE A 48 7.86 -11.29 7.36
C ILE A 48 6.89 -11.40 8.55
N LEU A 49 5.69 -10.84 8.38
CA LEU A 49 4.61 -10.92 9.35
C LEU A 49 3.47 -11.78 8.79
N PRO A 50 2.73 -12.53 9.64
CA PRO A 50 1.49 -13.17 9.22
C PRO A 50 0.44 -12.12 8.81
N PRO A 51 -0.64 -12.52 8.12
CA PRO A 51 -1.78 -11.63 7.88
C PRO A 51 -2.25 -10.97 9.18
N LEU A 52 -2.33 -9.65 9.17
CA LEU A 52 -2.72 -8.86 10.34
C LEU A 52 -4.22 -8.58 10.32
N ASN A 53 -4.79 -8.40 11.51
CA ASN A 53 -6.13 -7.83 11.60
C ASN A 53 -6.12 -6.34 11.19
N PHE A 54 -7.30 -5.80 10.89
CA PHE A 54 -7.47 -4.44 10.39
C PHE A 54 -6.81 -3.38 11.29
N ILE A 55 -6.97 -3.47 12.62
CA ILE A 55 -6.43 -2.48 13.57
C ILE A 55 -4.90 -2.52 13.56
N ALA A 56 -4.30 -3.72 13.58
CA ALA A 56 -2.87 -3.87 13.55
C ALA A 56 -2.28 -3.39 12.21
N PHE A 57 -2.92 -3.72 11.09
CA PHE A 57 -2.48 -3.31 9.76
C PHE A 57 -2.54 -1.78 9.58
N THR A 58 -3.68 -1.16 9.89
CA THR A 58 -3.85 0.30 9.81
C THR A 58 -2.94 1.06 10.76
N SER A 59 -2.59 0.47 11.91
CA SER A 59 -1.58 1.04 12.80
C SER A 59 -0.19 1.05 12.16
N LEU A 60 0.21 -0.04 11.47
CA LEU A 60 1.47 -0.07 10.72
C LEU A 60 1.46 0.98 9.60
N GLU A 61 0.37 1.08 8.85
CA GLU A 61 0.25 2.06 7.76
C GLU A 61 0.40 3.49 8.28
N LYS A 62 -0.34 3.84 9.34
CA LYS A 62 -0.36 5.20 9.89
C LYS A 62 0.99 5.68 10.43
N TYR A 63 1.80 4.76 10.98
CA TYR A 63 3.09 5.09 11.60
C TYR A 63 4.29 4.71 10.73
N ALA A 64 4.07 4.17 9.53
CA ALA A 64 5.14 3.89 8.60
C ALA A 64 5.79 5.18 8.10
N ARG A 65 7.10 5.11 7.83
CA ARG A 65 7.83 6.18 7.14
C ARG A 65 7.40 6.31 5.68
N THR A 66 7.27 5.17 5.02
CA THR A 66 6.88 5.00 3.61
C THR A 66 6.20 3.64 3.48
N ILE A 67 5.19 3.54 2.63
CA ILE A 67 4.50 2.28 2.30
C ILE A 67 4.89 1.85 0.89
N VAL A 68 5.22 0.57 0.70
CA VAL A 68 5.41 -0.05 -0.62
C VAL A 68 4.26 -1.02 -0.85
N THR A 69 3.47 -0.86 -1.90
CA THR A 69 2.23 -1.64 -2.08
C THR A 69 1.83 -1.82 -3.54
N ASP A 70 1.11 -2.91 -3.84
CA ASP A 70 0.31 -3.07 -5.05
C ASP A 70 -1.21 -2.91 -4.78
N SER A 71 -1.63 -2.78 -3.52
CA SER A 71 -3.04 -2.68 -3.16
C SER A 71 -3.59 -1.28 -3.47
N GLY A 72 -4.72 -1.23 -4.18
CA GLY A 72 -5.45 0.02 -4.42
C GLY A 72 -5.98 0.63 -3.13
N GLY A 73 -6.49 -0.16 -2.18
CA GLY A 73 -6.96 0.34 -0.89
C GLY A 73 -5.85 1.01 -0.09
N VAL A 74 -4.70 0.33 0.00
CA VAL A 74 -3.53 0.81 0.75
C VAL A 74 -2.96 2.11 0.18
N GLN A 75 -3.00 2.29 -1.15
CA GLN A 75 -2.60 3.57 -1.77
C GLN A 75 -3.45 4.74 -1.26
N LYS A 76 -4.77 4.53 -1.18
CA LYS A 76 -5.73 5.51 -0.68
C LYS A 76 -5.57 5.75 0.82
N GLU A 77 -5.36 4.69 1.59
CA GLU A 77 -5.13 4.72 3.04
C GLU A 77 -3.82 5.44 3.39
N ALA A 78 -2.73 5.17 2.67
CA ALA A 78 -1.45 5.87 2.79
C ALA A 78 -1.62 7.38 2.59
N TYR A 79 -2.32 7.78 1.52
CA TYR A 79 -2.65 9.18 1.29
C TYR A 79 -3.48 9.76 2.43
N TYR A 80 -4.54 9.07 2.86
CA TYR A 80 -5.38 9.50 3.98
C TYR A 80 -4.60 9.68 5.29
N PHE A 81 -3.65 8.78 5.60
CA PHE A 81 -2.80 8.89 6.78
C PHE A 81 -1.66 9.91 6.63
N GLY A 82 -1.28 10.24 5.40
CA GLY A 82 -0.21 11.21 5.14
C GLY A 82 1.14 10.53 5.22
N VAL A 83 1.19 9.34 4.64
CA VAL A 83 2.38 8.51 4.54
C VAL A 83 2.73 8.37 3.06
N PRO A 84 3.97 8.71 2.67
CA PRO A 84 4.49 8.46 1.32
C PRO A 84 4.24 7.03 0.85
N CYS A 85 3.81 6.88 -0.40
CA CYS A 85 3.51 5.60 -1.01
C CYS A 85 4.39 5.35 -2.24
N VAL A 86 4.88 4.12 -2.38
CA VAL A 86 5.62 3.61 -3.54
C VAL A 86 4.79 2.46 -4.10
N THR A 87 4.12 2.72 -5.21
CA THR A 87 3.22 1.74 -5.83
C THR A 87 3.98 0.88 -6.83
N VAL A 88 4.03 -0.43 -6.60
CA VAL A 88 4.71 -1.41 -7.46
C VAL A 88 3.83 -1.92 -8.63
N ARG A 89 2.97 -1.03 -9.13
CA ARG A 89 2.10 -1.19 -10.32
C ARG A 89 2.52 -0.19 -11.39
N GLU A 90 2.11 -0.45 -12.63
CA GLU A 90 2.30 0.48 -13.75
C GLU A 90 1.23 1.58 -13.79
N GLU A 91 0.10 1.38 -13.10
CA GLU A 91 -1.06 2.25 -13.14
C GLU A 91 -1.77 2.30 -11.77
N THR A 92 -2.58 3.34 -11.57
CA THR A 92 -3.38 3.53 -10.36
C THR A 92 -4.69 4.26 -10.67
N GLU A 93 -5.71 3.95 -9.89
CA GLU A 93 -7.00 4.61 -9.89
C GLU A 93 -6.98 5.95 -9.11
N TRP A 94 -5.96 6.19 -8.29
CA TRP A 94 -5.86 7.34 -7.36
C TRP A 94 -4.90 8.42 -7.87
N ILE A 95 -5.25 9.06 -8.99
CA ILE A 95 -4.39 10.02 -9.71
C ILE A 95 -3.98 11.22 -8.83
N GLU A 96 -4.86 11.66 -7.94
CA GLU A 96 -4.61 12.73 -6.98
C GLU A 96 -3.42 12.44 -6.06
N THR A 97 -3.15 11.18 -5.74
CA THR A 97 -2.02 10.79 -4.89
C THR A 97 -0.68 11.03 -5.60
N LEU A 98 -0.64 10.81 -6.92
CA LEU A 98 0.51 11.10 -7.77
C LEU A 98 0.68 12.60 -7.98
N ARG A 99 -0.43 13.29 -8.30
CA ARG A 99 -0.46 14.74 -8.54
C ARG A 99 0.11 15.51 -7.35
N ASP A 100 -0.30 15.15 -6.14
CA ASP A 100 0.09 15.84 -4.91
C ASP A 100 1.48 15.38 -4.39
N GLY A 101 2.10 14.40 -5.07
CA GLY A 101 3.44 13.88 -4.73
C GLY A 101 3.48 12.95 -3.52
N TRP A 102 2.34 12.42 -3.09
CA TRP A 102 2.25 11.45 -1.99
C TRP A 102 2.45 10.01 -2.43
N ASN A 103 2.37 9.74 -3.73
CA ASN A 103 2.55 8.41 -4.30
C ASN A 103 3.41 8.48 -5.58
N VAL A 104 4.04 7.37 -5.93
CA VAL A 104 4.79 7.19 -7.20
C VAL A 104 4.55 5.80 -7.75
N LEU A 105 4.43 5.68 -9.07
CA LEU A 105 4.39 4.39 -9.76
C LEU A 105 5.79 4.01 -10.21
N VAL A 106 6.26 2.84 -9.77
CA VAL A 106 7.61 2.35 -10.09
C VAL A 106 7.61 0.98 -10.77
N GLY A 107 6.44 0.34 -10.89
CA GLY A 107 6.37 -1.04 -11.36
C GLY A 107 7.16 -1.99 -10.47
N ALA A 108 7.60 -3.11 -11.04
CA ALA A 108 8.45 -4.09 -10.35
C ALA A 108 9.93 -3.93 -10.77
N ASP A 109 10.45 -2.72 -10.65
CA ASP A 109 11.82 -2.33 -11.02
C ASP A 109 12.63 -2.06 -9.74
N GLU A 110 13.66 -2.88 -9.52
CA GLU A 110 14.43 -2.86 -8.27
C GLU A 110 15.03 -1.47 -7.97
N GLU A 111 15.67 -0.85 -8.96
CA GLU A 111 16.36 0.42 -8.80
C GLU A 111 15.37 1.56 -8.54
N LYS A 112 14.24 1.58 -9.26
CA LYS A 112 13.20 2.59 -9.05
C LYS A 112 12.55 2.45 -7.68
N ILE A 113 12.26 1.22 -7.23
CA ILE A 113 11.72 0.98 -5.89
C ILE A 113 12.69 1.49 -4.83
N LEU A 114 13.97 1.10 -4.92
CA LEU A 114 14.99 1.49 -3.94
C LEU A 114 15.17 3.01 -3.86
N HIS A 115 15.21 3.67 -5.02
CA HIS A 115 15.29 5.12 -5.11
C HIS A 115 14.06 5.78 -4.47
N ALA A 116 12.85 5.32 -4.83
CA ALA A 116 11.59 5.89 -4.37
C ALA A 116 11.38 5.75 -2.85
N ILE A 117 11.77 4.61 -2.25
CA ILE A 117 11.70 4.41 -0.79
C ILE A 117 12.41 5.55 -0.03
N CYS A 118 13.51 6.08 -0.58
CA CYS A 118 14.30 7.13 0.03
C CYS A 118 13.87 8.55 -0.37
N SER A 119 13.23 8.71 -1.54
CA SER A 119 13.06 10.02 -2.19
C SER A 119 11.62 10.51 -2.28
N VAL A 120 10.60 9.66 -2.09
CA VAL A 120 9.21 10.14 -2.13
C VAL A 120 9.00 11.15 -1.01
N ARG A 121 8.60 12.35 -1.43
CA ARG A 121 8.30 13.48 -0.55
C ARG A 121 7.03 14.17 -1.04
N PRO A 122 6.12 14.53 -0.13
CA PRO A 122 4.96 15.33 -0.48
C PRO A 122 5.36 16.62 -1.18
N ARG A 123 4.72 16.93 -2.30
CA ARG A 123 4.92 18.21 -3.01
C ARG A 123 3.96 19.28 -2.50
N SER A 124 2.79 18.86 -2.04
CA SER A 124 1.75 19.72 -1.47
C SER A 124 1.05 19.05 -0.31
N SER A 125 0.21 19.81 0.40
CA SER A 125 -0.82 19.23 1.25
C SER A 125 -1.73 18.32 0.43
N ARG A 126 -2.34 17.35 1.11
CA ARG A 126 -3.36 16.47 0.53
C ARG A 126 -4.59 17.31 0.16
N THR A 127 -4.83 17.44 -1.13
CA THR A 127 -5.90 18.28 -1.68
C THR A 127 -7.27 17.62 -1.61
N VAL A 128 -7.32 16.28 -1.55
CA VAL A 128 -8.57 15.52 -1.53
C VAL A 128 -8.80 14.93 -0.14
N GLN A 129 -10.02 15.06 0.37
CA GLN A 129 -10.49 14.27 1.51
C GLN A 129 -11.56 13.29 1.00
N TYR A 130 -11.30 12.00 1.16
CA TYR A 130 -12.15 10.94 0.60
C TYR A 130 -13.48 10.74 1.32
N GLY A 131 -13.72 11.47 2.39
CA GLY A 131 -14.93 11.41 3.19
C GLY A 131 -14.74 12.13 4.51
N ASP A 132 -15.84 12.35 5.20
CA ASP A 132 -15.94 13.01 6.51
C ASP A 132 -16.27 12.02 7.64
N GLY A 133 -16.26 10.72 7.34
CA GLY A 133 -16.62 9.65 8.28
C GLY A 133 -18.12 9.31 8.34
N ASN A 134 -18.99 10.05 7.65
CA ASN A 134 -20.45 9.88 7.75
C ASN A 134 -21.07 9.14 6.55
N VAL A 135 -20.25 8.52 5.69
CA VAL A 135 -20.71 7.86 4.46
C VAL A 135 -21.69 6.73 4.74
N ALA A 136 -21.45 5.91 5.76
CA ALA A 136 -22.34 4.80 6.11
C ALA A 136 -23.76 5.30 6.45
N GLN A 137 -23.85 6.36 7.26
CA GLN A 137 -25.13 6.98 7.61
C GLN A 137 -25.85 7.50 6.36
N ARG A 138 -25.15 8.25 5.49
CA ARG A 138 -25.74 8.78 4.24
C ARG A 138 -26.22 7.70 3.29
N ILE A 139 -25.52 6.57 3.22
CA ILE A 139 -25.95 5.42 2.40
C ILE A 139 -27.24 4.83 2.95
N VAL A 140 -27.34 4.65 4.28
CA VAL A 140 -28.56 4.14 4.91
C VAL A 140 -29.73 5.09 4.66
N GLU A 141 -29.55 6.39 4.92
CA GLU A 141 -30.57 7.42 4.68
C GLU A 141 -31.04 7.44 3.21
N SER A 142 -30.12 7.25 2.25
CA SER A 142 -30.46 7.18 0.82
C SER A 142 -31.31 5.95 0.50
N ILE A 143 -30.94 4.78 1.03
CA ILE A 143 -31.67 3.53 0.78
C ILE A 143 -33.07 3.58 1.39
N GLU A 144 -33.20 4.13 2.61
CA GLU A 144 -34.49 4.30 3.28
C GLU A 144 -35.42 5.20 2.47
N LYS A 145 -34.90 6.33 1.98
CA LYS A 145 -35.65 7.26 1.13
C LYS A 145 -36.15 6.61 -0.17
N ASP A 146 -35.27 5.91 -0.89
CA ASP A 146 -35.65 5.21 -2.14
C ASP A 146 -36.73 4.15 -1.88
N PHE A 147 -36.66 3.47 -0.73
CA PHE A 147 -37.65 2.45 -0.36
C PHE A 147 -39.01 3.05 -0.01
N GLU A 148 -39.06 4.23 0.60
CA GLU A 148 -40.31 4.96 0.85
C GLU A 148 -40.96 5.42 -0.45
N GLU A 149 -40.19 5.98 -1.39
CA GLU A 149 -40.66 6.42 -2.71
C GLU A 149 -41.21 5.26 -3.56
N LEU A 150 -40.65 4.06 -3.44
CA LEU A 150 -41.15 2.86 -4.13
C LEU A 150 -42.45 2.29 -3.53
N ARG A 151 -42.82 2.67 -2.31
CA ARG A 151 -44.04 2.20 -1.62
C ARG A 151 -45.20 3.18 -1.70
N SER A 152 -44.95 4.43 -2.09
CA SER A 152 -45.96 5.45 -2.39
C SER A 152 -46.48 5.35 -3.82
#